data_AF-A0A370TNY5-F1
#
_entry.id   AF-A0A370TNY5-F1
#
_cell.length_a   1.000
_cell.length_b   1.000
_cell.length_c   1.000
_cell.angle_alpha   90.00
_cell.angle_beta   90.00
_cell.angle_gamma   90.00
#
_symmetry.space_group_name_H-M   'P 1'
#
loop_
_entity.id
_entity.type
_entity.pdbx_description
1 polymer ?
#
loop_
_entity_poly.entity_id
_entity_poly.type
_entity_poly.pdbx_seq_one_letter_code
_entity_poly.pdbx_strand_id
1 'polypeptide(L)'
;MDPTADSQPASTSPYRPSIPITTEIRTHCQIYLDEQLYVSALALLNDLVTTGASHPDRINRPAIAPIPFHIELVSALLIHPRYTTQAPASERLELASRSLTLLRNILAILGPINARLDDAFSLEPMNATRASRRGRNTTDYDDGSSGSDEEEPERMQGILANKGRLRTCAKDFWHIVGWAFNCSVKHPQRWQHWKVWLEYMLDVLEADYTERERLDRKEHALNPGTLDARCEFKLLRKCMIAKYLSDVQSRSSAARRIARSVFADGSVASLKEFPEVYPNETKEVKFQNGQKRKRGFTLDRSFGGYDYQDADDPSEQPEMTDPEPESSQDDDEGNLSGQDPYLGGPESIALRQRVLKLLSQTAADFPVEFIDYRDLYEAIYTCMRPLPVPAFSLIISPSPSSQLPIIVLISLSQLLLLRLLPNTAPRPHTITKRDNDELTQAVLEQCFMPFSANTSAVDDNAKVSILIESLFRIFLRSCPCYHTPDLEEAIEKGIAAREDKIRGDKRRKDTAERRKEEESDRMWLTQSGERLRCLSAWVEQKSADDDHD
;
A
#
# COMPACT_ATOMS: atom_id res chain seq x y z
N MET A 1 -35.46 27.41 23.34
CA MET A 1 -35.00 27.97 22.06
C MET A 1 -33.97 26.98 21.54
N ASP A 2 -34.40 26.14 20.61
CA ASP A 2 -33.59 25.09 19.98
C ASP A 2 -32.45 25.71 19.16
N PRO A 3 -31.22 25.16 19.22
CA PRO A 3 -30.27 25.33 18.15
C PRO A 3 -30.58 24.30 17.07
N THR A 4 -31.06 24.78 15.93
CA THR A 4 -31.23 24.04 14.69
C THR A 4 -29.96 23.31 14.31
N ALA A 5 -30.04 21.99 14.24
CA ALA A 5 -29.06 21.14 13.59
C ALA A 5 -28.91 21.57 12.13
N ASP A 6 -27.70 22.01 11.78
CA ASP A 6 -27.34 22.39 10.42
C ASP A 6 -27.26 21.12 9.57
N SER A 7 -28.38 20.79 8.92
CA SER A 7 -28.48 19.69 7.97
C SER A 7 -27.63 20.03 6.74
N GLN A 8 -26.39 19.55 6.70
CA GLN A 8 -25.56 19.62 5.51
C GLN A 8 -26.32 18.98 4.33
N PRO A 9 -26.41 19.65 3.17
CA PRO A 9 -27.10 19.09 2.01
C PRO A 9 -26.38 17.80 1.57
N ALA A 10 -27.15 16.73 1.40
CA ALA A 10 -26.66 15.44 0.93
C ALA A 10 -25.78 15.61 -0.32
N SER A 11 -24.47 15.41 -0.15
CA SER A 11 -23.46 15.60 -1.19
C SER A 11 -23.83 14.82 -2.46
N THR A 12 -24.04 15.54 -3.56
CA THR A 12 -24.22 14.97 -4.90
C THR A 12 -22.96 14.20 -5.30
N SER A 13 -23.11 13.05 -5.96
CA SER A 13 -21.97 12.24 -6.43
C SER A 13 -20.97 13.12 -7.18
N PRO A 14 -19.67 13.07 -6.86
CA PRO A 14 -18.65 13.82 -7.60
C PRO A 14 -18.40 13.22 -8.98
N TYR A 15 -18.87 11.99 -9.22
CA TYR A 15 -18.60 11.21 -10.43
C TYR A 15 -19.76 11.24 -11.43
N ARG A 16 -19.41 11.19 -12.72
CA ARG A 16 -20.36 11.11 -13.83
C ARG A 16 -20.93 9.69 -13.94
N PRO A 17 -22.22 9.53 -14.29
CA PRO A 17 -22.79 8.23 -14.66
C PRO A 17 -22.04 7.61 -15.84
N SER A 18 -21.98 6.28 -15.90
CA SER A 18 -21.35 5.57 -17.02
C SER A 18 -22.36 5.07 -18.05
N ILE A 19 -21.95 5.08 -19.32
CA ILE A 19 -22.59 4.37 -20.43
C ILE A 19 -21.63 3.31 -20.96
N PRO A 20 -22.10 2.10 -21.29
CA PRO A 20 -21.25 1.06 -21.87
C PRO A 20 -20.71 1.46 -23.24
N ILE A 21 -19.47 1.05 -23.52
CA ILE A 21 -18.87 1.16 -24.86
C ILE A 21 -19.68 0.36 -25.88
N THR A 22 -19.90 0.92 -27.08
CA THR A 22 -20.58 0.19 -28.16
C THR A 22 -19.72 -0.97 -28.66
N THR A 23 -20.37 -1.93 -29.31
CA THR A 23 -19.72 -3.12 -29.90
C THR A 23 -18.63 -2.73 -30.89
N GLU A 24 -18.87 -1.75 -31.76
CA GLU A 24 -17.93 -1.33 -32.81
C GLU A 24 -16.68 -0.70 -32.21
N ILE A 25 -16.85 0.21 -31.24
CA ILE A 25 -15.73 0.89 -30.58
C ILE A 25 -14.94 -0.14 -29.76
N ARG A 26 -15.62 -1.09 -29.10
CA ARG A 26 -14.98 -2.18 -28.37
C ARG A 26 -14.09 -3.00 -29.30
N THR A 27 -14.61 -3.47 -30.42
CA THR A 27 -13.84 -4.24 -31.40
C THR A 27 -12.63 -3.45 -31.90
N HIS A 28 -12.80 -2.16 -32.16
CA HIS A 28 -11.70 -1.30 -32.62
C HIS A 28 -10.60 -1.13 -31.56
N CYS A 29 -10.98 -0.96 -30.28
CA CYS A 29 -10.04 -0.97 -29.17
C CYS A 29 -9.30 -2.31 -29.08
N GLN A 30 -10.00 -3.43 -29.20
CA GLN A 30 -9.40 -4.77 -29.15
C GLN A 30 -8.40 -4.99 -30.28
N ILE A 31 -8.74 -4.60 -31.51
CA ILE A 31 -7.81 -4.66 -32.66
C ILE A 31 -6.54 -3.86 -32.37
N TYR A 32 -6.65 -2.63 -31.87
CA TYR A 32 -5.46 -1.84 -31.52
C TYR A 32 -4.62 -2.48 -30.42
N LEU A 33 -5.24 -3.11 -29.43
CA LEU A 33 -4.53 -3.77 -28.33
C LEU A 33 -3.85 -5.07 -28.80
N ASP A 34 -4.49 -5.86 -29.67
CA ASP A 34 -3.92 -7.08 -30.25
C ASP A 34 -2.76 -6.79 -31.22
N GLU A 35 -2.91 -5.76 -32.06
CA GLU A 35 -1.86 -5.31 -33.00
C GLU A 35 -0.73 -4.52 -32.31
N GLN A 36 -0.74 -4.44 -30.97
CA GLN A 36 0.24 -3.70 -30.15
C GLN A 36 0.32 -2.20 -30.49
N LEU A 37 -0.74 -1.64 -31.06
CA LEU A 37 -0.92 -0.20 -31.30
C LEU A 37 -1.41 0.51 -30.03
N TYR A 38 -0.67 0.31 -28.92
CA TYR A 38 -1.07 0.75 -27.59
C TYR A 38 -1.29 2.26 -27.50
N VAL A 39 -0.47 3.06 -28.17
CA VAL A 39 -0.61 4.53 -28.18
C VAL A 39 -1.97 4.95 -28.77
N SER A 40 -2.40 4.32 -29.86
CA SER A 40 -3.68 4.57 -30.51
C SER A 40 -4.85 4.07 -29.65
N ALA A 41 -4.72 2.88 -29.04
CA ALA A 41 -5.71 2.35 -28.11
C ALA A 41 -5.92 3.29 -26.89
N LEU A 42 -4.82 3.74 -26.28
CA LEU A 42 -4.83 4.65 -25.13
C LEU A 42 -5.46 6.00 -25.48
N ALA A 43 -5.13 6.55 -26.66
CA ALA A 43 -5.73 7.80 -27.13
C ALA A 43 -7.25 7.67 -27.29
N LEU A 44 -7.71 6.62 -27.99
CA LEU A 44 -9.13 6.37 -28.18
C LEU A 44 -9.86 6.20 -26.84
N LEU A 45 -9.35 5.36 -25.95
CA LEU A 45 -9.95 5.14 -24.63
C LEU A 45 -10.00 6.42 -23.79
N ASN A 46 -8.95 7.25 -23.85
CA ASN A 46 -8.92 8.52 -23.15
C ASN A 46 -9.92 9.53 -23.70
N ASP A 47 -10.07 9.61 -25.02
CA ASP A 47 -11.05 10.50 -25.66
C ASP A 47 -12.49 10.10 -25.28
N LEU A 48 -12.79 8.80 -25.21
CA LEU A 48 -14.09 8.29 -24.77
C LEU A 48 -14.44 8.72 -23.34
N VAL A 49 -13.47 8.63 -22.42
CA VAL A 49 -13.65 8.98 -21.00
C VAL A 49 -13.76 10.50 -20.81
N THR A 50 -12.93 11.27 -21.51
CA THR A 50 -12.82 12.72 -21.31
C THR A 50 -13.84 13.54 -22.11
N THR A 51 -14.55 12.91 -23.05
CA THR A 51 -15.59 13.58 -23.84
C THR A 51 -16.65 14.24 -22.95
N GLY A 52 -16.86 15.55 -23.15
CA GLY A 52 -17.82 16.35 -22.39
C GLY A 52 -17.39 16.69 -20.96
N ALA A 53 -16.15 16.37 -20.54
CA ALA A 53 -15.67 16.67 -19.19
C ALA A 53 -15.59 18.17 -18.88
N SER A 54 -15.42 19.02 -19.89
CA SER A 54 -15.39 20.49 -19.73
C SER A 54 -16.77 21.15 -19.66
N HIS A 55 -17.87 20.38 -19.77
CA HIS A 55 -19.21 20.94 -19.75
C HIS A 55 -19.58 21.45 -18.34
N PRO A 56 -20.27 22.61 -18.20
CA PRO A 56 -20.68 23.12 -16.89
C PRO A 56 -21.55 22.13 -16.10
N ASP A 57 -22.45 21.44 -16.81
CA ASP A 57 -23.32 20.39 -16.28
C ASP A 57 -22.74 18.96 -16.49
N ARG A 58 -21.42 18.79 -16.34
CA ARG A 58 -20.76 17.50 -16.59
C ARG A 58 -21.26 16.38 -15.69
N ILE A 59 -21.60 16.67 -14.42
CA ILE A 59 -21.97 15.67 -13.40
C ILE A 59 -23.25 14.93 -13.79
N ASN A 60 -24.22 15.61 -14.42
CA ASN A 60 -25.47 15.00 -14.85
C ASN A 60 -25.38 14.36 -16.25
N ARG A 61 -24.24 14.51 -16.94
CA ARG A 61 -24.04 13.97 -18.28
C ARG A 61 -23.22 12.68 -18.21
N PRO A 62 -23.70 11.58 -18.77
CA PRO A 62 -22.96 10.33 -18.72
C PRO A 62 -21.66 10.40 -19.52
N ALA A 63 -20.67 9.60 -19.14
CA ALA A 63 -19.42 9.38 -19.86
C ALA A 63 -19.32 7.91 -20.31
N ILE A 64 -18.59 7.65 -21.40
CA ILE A 64 -18.37 6.28 -21.87
C ILE A 64 -17.31 5.64 -20.98
N ALA A 65 -17.65 4.51 -20.37
CA ALA A 65 -16.72 3.75 -19.54
C ALA A 65 -16.02 2.65 -20.35
N PRO A 66 -14.67 2.58 -20.33
CA PRO A 66 -13.93 1.41 -20.77
C PRO A 66 -14.40 0.17 -20.01
N ILE A 67 -14.41 -0.98 -20.67
CA ILE A 67 -14.70 -2.25 -19.99
C ILE A 67 -13.56 -2.59 -19.00
N PRO A 68 -13.85 -3.33 -17.90
CA PRO A 68 -12.85 -3.67 -16.89
C PRO A 68 -11.55 -4.27 -17.45
N PHE A 69 -11.67 -5.11 -18.49
CA PHE A 69 -10.52 -5.70 -19.16
C PHE A 69 -9.59 -4.65 -19.78
N HIS A 70 -10.12 -3.60 -20.41
CA HIS A 70 -9.30 -2.52 -20.96
C HIS A 70 -8.53 -1.80 -19.85
N ILE A 71 -9.19 -1.53 -18.72
CA ILE A 71 -8.59 -0.85 -17.56
C ILE A 71 -7.45 -1.70 -16.98
N GLU A 72 -7.69 -3.01 -16.83
CA GLU A 72 -6.67 -3.96 -16.38
C GLU A 72 -5.45 -3.97 -17.30
N LEU A 73 -5.67 -4.01 -18.62
CA LEU A 73 -4.58 -4.05 -19.59
C LEU A 73 -3.77 -2.75 -19.59
N VAL A 74 -4.44 -1.60 -19.49
CA VAL A 74 -3.79 -0.29 -19.33
C VAL A 74 -2.96 -0.24 -18.04
N SER A 75 -3.49 -0.79 -16.95
CA SER A 75 -2.73 -0.94 -15.71
C SER A 75 -1.52 -1.85 -15.88
N ALA A 76 -1.61 -2.93 -16.65
CA ALA A 76 -0.47 -3.80 -16.94
C ALA A 76 0.59 -3.08 -17.79
N LEU A 77 0.19 -2.29 -18.79
CA LEU A 77 1.12 -1.47 -19.60
C LEU A 77 1.96 -0.51 -18.75
N LEU A 78 1.39 0.01 -17.66
CA LEU A 78 2.08 0.96 -16.77
C LEU A 78 3.29 0.35 -16.05
N ILE A 79 3.26 -0.96 -15.75
CA ILE A 79 4.24 -1.62 -14.88
C ILE A 79 4.95 -2.81 -15.52
N HIS A 80 4.41 -3.42 -16.56
CA HIS A 80 4.97 -4.67 -17.09
C HIS A 80 6.41 -4.46 -17.61
N PRO A 81 7.40 -5.29 -17.23
CA PRO A 81 8.83 -5.07 -17.53
C PRO A 81 9.11 -4.85 -19.01
N ARG A 82 8.48 -5.65 -19.88
CA ARG A 82 8.56 -5.52 -21.35
C ARG A 82 8.30 -4.11 -21.89
N TYR A 83 7.39 -3.35 -21.28
CA TYR A 83 7.00 -2.00 -21.71
C TYR A 83 7.61 -0.90 -20.85
N THR A 84 8.30 -1.29 -19.78
CA THR A 84 8.93 -0.39 -18.82
C THR A 84 10.44 -0.58 -18.84
N THR A 85 11.02 -1.27 -17.86
CA THR A 85 12.49 -1.39 -17.70
C THR A 85 13.19 -2.12 -18.84
N GLN A 86 12.50 -3.01 -19.56
CA GLN A 86 13.04 -3.77 -20.68
C GLN A 86 12.71 -3.15 -22.06
N ALA A 87 11.99 -2.02 -22.10
CA ALA A 87 11.68 -1.28 -23.33
C ALA A 87 12.76 -0.22 -23.66
N PRO A 88 12.91 0.18 -24.94
CA PRO A 88 13.68 1.36 -25.32
C PRO A 88 13.20 2.63 -24.61
N ALA A 89 14.12 3.55 -24.30
CA ALA A 89 13.82 4.72 -23.47
C ALA A 89 12.71 5.63 -24.01
N SER A 90 12.61 5.80 -25.34
CA SER A 90 11.60 6.64 -25.98
C SER A 90 10.19 6.08 -25.85
N GLU A 91 10.02 4.78 -26.09
CA GLU A 91 8.71 4.10 -26.02
C GLU A 91 8.23 3.95 -24.58
N ARG A 92 9.16 3.71 -23.65
CA ARG A 92 8.90 3.58 -22.21
C ARG A 92 8.14 4.77 -21.63
N LEU A 93 8.63 5.99 -21.88
CA LEU A 93 8.10 7.20 -21.25
C LEU A 93 6.72 7.56 -21.80
N GLU A 94 6.52 7.39 -23.11
CA GLU A 94 5.25 7.70 -23.75
C GLU A 94 4.14 6.74 -23.29
N LEU A 95 4.39 5.44 -23.27
CA LEU A 95 3.38 4.46 -22.87
C LEU A 95 3.01 4.59 -21.39
N ALA A 96 4.00 4.77 -20.50
CA ALA A 96 3.75 4.92 -19.07
C ALA A 96 2.92 6.19 -18.77
N SER A 97 3.29 7.33 -19.38
CA SER A 97 2.59 8.59 -19.15
C SER A 97 1.14 8.58 -19.66
N ARG A 98 0.90 8.03 -20.87
CA ARG A 98 -0.46 7.90 -21.43
C ARG A 98 -1.32 6.94 -20.63
N SER A 99 -0.75 5.81 -20.19
CA SER A 99 -1.47 4.83 -19.35
C SER A 99 -1.90 5.43 -18.02
N LEU A 100 -0.97 6.11 -17.33
CA LEU A 100 -1.27 6.79 -16.06
C LEU A 100 -2.32 7.90 -16.23
N THR A 101 -2.22 8.68 -17.31
CA THR A 101 -3.18 9.75 -17.60
C THR A 101 -4.59 9.19 -17.78
N LEU A 102 -4.75 8.12 -18.56
CA LEU A 102 -6.03 7.45 -18.74
C LEU A 102 -6.58 6.91 -17.42
N LEU A 103 -5.76 6.21 -16.62
CA LEU A 103 -6.17 5.66 -15.33
C LEU A 103 -6.64 6.74 -14.35
N ARG A 104 -5.91 7.86 -14.26
CA ARG A 104 -6.28 9.02 -13.44
C ARG A 104 -7.57 9.68 -13.94
N ASN A 105 -7.74 9.81 -15.26
CA ASN A 105 -8.97 10.35 -15.84
C ASN A 105 -10.18 9.45 -15.56
N ILE A 106 -10.03 8.13 -15.65
CA ILE A 106 -11.08 7.17 -15.29
C ILE A 106 -11.51 7.38 -13.83
N LEU A 107 -10.54 7.40 -12.90
CA LEU A 107 -10.85 7.58 -11.48
C LEU A 107 -11.49 8.95 -11.19
N ALA A 108 -10.97 10.03 -11.80
CA ALA A 108 -11.47 11.38 -11.55
C ALA A 108 -12.86 11.65 -12.16
N ILE A 109 -13.17 11.05 -13.30
CA ILE A 109 -14.40 11.34 -14.06
C ILE A 109 -15.52 10.34 -13.73
N LEU A 110 -15.22 9.05 -13.77
CA LEU A 110 -16.19 7.97 -13.58
C LEU A 110 -16.20 7.47 -12.13
N GLY A 111 -15.10 7.62 -11.41
CA GLY A 111 -14.98 7.09 -10.06
C GLY A 111 -14.88 5.56 -10.02
N PRO A 112 -14.71 5.00 -8.81
CA PRO A 112 -14.45 3.58 -8.63
C PRO A 112 -15.65 2.70 -9.02
N ILE A 113 -16.87 3.14 -8.69
CA ILE A 113 -18.09 2.38 -8.91
C ILE A 113 -18.53 2.45 -10.38
N ASN A 114 -18.68 3.64 -10.97
CA ASN A 114 -19.21 3.75 -12.34
C ASN A 114 -18.22 3.22 -13.39
N ALA A 115 -16.92 3.20 -13.09
CA ALA A 115 -15.90 2.56 -13.94
C ALA A 115 -15.71 1.05 -13.66
N ARG A 116 -16.41 0.47 -12.67
CA ARG A 116 -16.25 -0.94 -12.25
C ARG A 116 -14.78 -1.30 -11.98
N LEU A 117 -14.08 -0.44 -11.24
CA LEU A 117 -12.67 -0.66 -10.90
C LEU A 117 -12.48 -1.90 -10.00
N ASP A 118 -13.51 -2.28 -9.26
CA ASP A 118 -13.49 -3.49 -8.45
C ASP A 118 -13.42 -4.78 -9.28
N ASP A 119 -13.95 -4.77 -10.50
CA ASP A 119 -13.82 -5.89 -11.45
C ASP A 119 -12.49 -5.83 -12.23
N ALA A 120 -12.04 -4.63 -12.57
CA ALA A 120 -10.78 -4.42 -13.30
C ALA A 120 -9.58 -4.89 -12.47
N PHE A 121 -9.58 -4.58 -11.17
CA PHE A 121 -8.53 -4.93 -10.23
C PHE A 121 -8.86 -6.16 -9.37
N SER A 122 -9.85 -6.96 -9.76
CA SER A 122 -10.05 -8.27 -9.13
C SER A 122 -8.88 -9.19 -9.45
N LEU A 123 -8.29 -9.77 -8.39
CA LEU A 123 -7.21 -10.76 -8.49
C LEU A 123 -7.73 -12.19 -8.32
N GLU A 124 -9.04 -12.36 -8.15
CA GLU A 124 -9.63 -13.69 -8.20
C GLU A 124 -9.39 -14.26 -9.59
N PRO A 125 -8.89 -15.51 -9.70
CA PRO A 125 -8.88 -16.19 -10.98
C PRO A 125 -10.33 -16.15 -11.48
N MET A 126 -10.55 -15.71 -12.73
CA MET A 126 -11.81 -15.99 -13.37
C MET A 126 -11.95 -17.50 -13.28
N ASN A 127 -12.82 -17.96 -12.37
CA ASN A 127 -13.23 -19.34 -12.34
C ASN A 127 -13.79 -19.55 -13.74
N ALA A 128 -12.97 -20.14 -14.61
CA ALA A 128 -13.47 -20.96 -15.67
C ALA A 128 -14.33 -21.97 -14.93
N THR A 129 -15.61 -21.63 -14.80
CA THR A 129 -16.70 -22.58 -14.63
C THR A 129 -16.27 -23.81 -15.37
N ARG A 130 -16.20 -24.92 -14.64
CA ARG A 130 -15.77 -26.25 -15.05
C ARG A 130 -16.37 -26.65 -16.40
N ALA A 131 -15.89 -26.03 -17.47
CA ALA A 131 -16.32 -26.21 -18.83
C ALA A 131 -15.55 -27.43 -19.30
N SER A 132 -16.15 -28.56 -18.98
CA SER A 132 -16.09 -29.76 -19.78
C SER A 132 -14.69 -30.28 -20.11
N ARG A 133 -14.01 -30.83 -19.08
CA ARG A 133 -13.18 -32.03 -19.29
C ARG A 133 -14.06 -33.29 -19.37
N ARG A 134 -15.17 -33.24 -20.11
CA ARG A 134 -16.01 -34.40 -20.42
C ARG A 134 -16.43 -34.31 -21.88
N GLY A 135 -15.71 -35.02 -22.75
CA GLY A 135 -16.12 -35.17 -24.14
C GLY A 135 -15.02 -35.50 -25.14
N ARG A 136 -13.92 -36.14 -24.72
CA ARG A 136 -13.07 -36.85 -25.70
C ARG A 136 -13.75 -38.20 -25.92
N ASN A 137 -14.38 -38.36 -27.09
CA ASN A 137 -15.12 -39.52 -27.63
C ASN A 137 -16.65 -39.40 -27.59
N THR A 138 -17.24 -38.71 -28.57
CA THR A 138 -18.43 -39.19 -29.29
C THR A 138 -18.45 -38.61 -30.70
N THR A 139 -18.37 -39.50 -31.69
CA THR A 139 -18.64 -39.29 -33.12
C THR A 139 -20.02 -38.67 -33.38
N ASP A 140 -20.09 -37.84 -34.43
CA ASP A 140 -21.23 -37.47 -35.28
C ASP A 140 -22.64 -37.49 -34.68
N TYR A 141 -23.31 -36.33 -34.67
CA TYR A 141 -24.48 -36.05 -35.52
C TYR A 141 -24.86 -34.57 -35.40
N ASP A 142 -25.20 -34.01 -36.56
CA ASP A 142 -25.75 -32.69 -36.83
C ASP A 142 -27.07 -32.46 -36.08
N ASP A 143 -27.16 -31.42 -35.24
CA ASP A 143 -28.42 -30.78 -34.89
C ASP A 143 -28.18 -29.33 -34.45
N GLY A 144 -28.67 -28.39 -35.28
CA GLY A 144 -28.62 -26.97 -35.04
C GLY A 144 -29.65 -26.57 -34.00
N SER A 145 -29.19 -26.19 -32.81
CA SER A 145 -30.01 -25.48 -31.83
C SER A 145 -29.27 -24.27 -31.28
N SER A 146 -29.79 -23.11 -31.72
CA SER A 146 -29.55 -21.72 -31.32
C SER A 146 -28.87 -21.55 -29.95
N GLY A 147 -27.64 -21.02 -29.99
CA GLY A 147 -26.83 -20.70 -28.84
C GLY A 147 -27.48 -19.66 -27.93
N SER A 148 -27.51 -19.99 -26.64
CA SER A 148 -27.62 -19.01 -25.57
C SER A 148 -26.36 -18.13 -25.56
N ASP A 149 -26.55 -16.82 -25.50
CA ASP A 149 -25.53 -15.78 -25.29
C ASP A 149 -24.82 -16.00 -23.93
N GLU A 150 -23.96 -17.01 -23.85
CA GLU A 150 -22.89 -17.05 -22.88
C GLU A 150 -21.79 -16.15 -23.42
N GLU A 151 -21.58 -14.99 -22.77
CA GLU A 151 -20.52 -14.04 -23.07
C GLU A 151 -19.21 -14.80 -23.32
N GLU A 152 -18.78 -14.89 -24.59
CA GLU A 152 -17.51 -15.52 -24.93
C GLU A 152 -16.42 -14.84 -24.09
N PRO A 153 -15.57 -15.59 -23.37
CA PRO A 153 -14.47 -15.00 -22.64
C PRO A 153 -13.63 -14.22 -23.65
N GLU A 154 -13.39 -12.95 -23.38
CA GLU A 154 -12.67 -11.98 -24.23
C GLU A 154 -11.26 -12.51 -24.57
N ARG A 155 -11.16 -13.36 -25.60
CA ARG A 155 -9.93 -14.05 -26.00
C ARG A 155 -9.13 -13.14 -26.94
N MET A 156 -8.48 -12.12 -26.37
CA MET A 156 -7.42 -11.40 -27.06
C MET A 156 -6.20 -12.30 -27.24
N GLN A 157 -5.54 -12.22 -28.39
CA GLN A 157 -4.40 -13.08 -28.74
C GLN A 157 -3.08 -12.54 -28.16
N GLY A 158 -3.04 -11.27 -27.74
CA GLY A 158 -1.84 -10.62 -27.21
C GLY A 158 -1.22 -11.32 -26.00
N ILE A 159 0.13 -11.35 -25.96
CA ILE A 159 0.92 -11.91 -24.83
C ILE A 159 0.58 -11.21 -23.51
N LEU A 160 0.41 -9.87 -23.56
CA LEU A 160 0.06 -9.08 -22.38
C LEU A 160 -1.36 -9.44 -21.87
N ALA A 161 -2.31 -9.57 -22.78
CA ALA A 161 -3.69 -9.95 -22.48
C ALA A 161 -3.80 -11.35 -21.83
N ASN A 162 -2.95 -12.29 -22.23
CA ASN A 162 -3.03 -13.67 -21.73
C ASN A 162 -2.16 -13.92 -20.50
N LYS A 163 -0.89 -13.53 -20.56
CA LYS A 163 0.13 -13.90 -19.55
C LYS A 163 0.64 -12.74 -18.72
N GLY A 164 0.46 -11.50 -19.16
CA GLY A 164 1.04 -10.30 -18.52
C GLY A 164 0.08 -9.50 -17.65
N ARG A 165 -1.13 -10.01 -17.41
CA ARG A 165 -2.12 -9.39 -16.52
C ARG A 165 -1.79 -9.63 -15.05
N LEU A 166 -2.01 -8.63 -14.21
CA LEU A 166 -1.73 -8.73 -12.77
C LEU A 166 -2.45 -9.91 -12.10
N ARG A 167 -3.71 -10.17 -12.47
CA ARG A 167 -4.48 -11.31 -11.92
C ARG A 167 -3.88 -12.69 -12.27
N THR A 168 -3.07 -12.76 -13.34
CA THR A 168 -2.41 -14.01 -13.76
C THR A 168 -1.02 -14.12 -13.12
N CYS A 169 -0.32 -13.01 -12.93
CA CYS A 169 1.06 -12.98 -12.45
C CYS A 169 1.18 -12.95 -10.93
N ALA A 170 0.27 -12.27 -10.23
CA ALA A 170 0.32 -12.13 -8.79
C ALA A 170 -0.51 -13.20 -8.07
N LYS A 171 -0.05 -13.62 -6.89
CA LYS A 171 -0.80 -14.53 -6.02
C LYS A 171 -2.03 -13.86 -5.39
N ASP A 172 -1.85 -12.64 -4.90
CA ASP A 172 -2.87 -11.81 -4.26
C ASP A 172 -2.39 -10.35 -4.21
N PHE A 173 -3.23 -9.45 -3.68
CA PHE A 173 -2.90 -8.02 -3.61
C PHE A 173 -1.67 -7.75 -2.73
N TRP A 174 -1.56 -8.48 -1.62
CA TRP A 174 -0.47 -8.31 -0.65
C TRP A 174 0.88 -8.81 -1.17
N HIS A 175 0.88 -9.75 -2.11
CA HIS A 175 2.05 -10.11 -2.91
C HIS A 175 2.57 -8.92 -3.71
N ILE A 176 1.66 -8.20 -4.38
CA ILE A 176 2.01 -7.02 -5.18
C ILE A 176 2.56 -5.91 -4.28
N VAL A 177 1.88 -5.62 -3.16
CA VAL A 177 2.31 -4.60 -2.18
C VAL A 177 3.70 -4.93 -1.61
N GLY A 178 3.91 -6.17 -1.19
CA GLY A 178 5.20 -6.62 -0.66
C GLY A 178 6.33 -6.54 -1.70
N TRP A 179 6.06 -6.94 -2.96
CA TRP A 179 7.03 -6.83 -4.04
C TRP A 179 7.36 -5.38 -4.38
N ALA A 180 6.35 -4.50 -4.44
CA ALA A 180 6.54 -3.08 -4.68
C ALA A 180 7.45 -2.43 -3.60
N PHE A 181 7.23 -2.76 -2.33
CA PHE A 181 8.07 -2.26 -1.24
C PHE A 181 9.47 -2.89 -1.21
N ASN A 182 9.62 -4.17 -1.55
CA ASN A 182 10.94 -4.77 -1.79
C ASN A 182 11.70 -4.01 -2.89
N CYS A 183 11.02 -3.64 -3.98
CA CYS A 183 11.61 -2.83 -5.04
C CYS A 183 12.07 -1.46 -4.55
N SER A 184 11.33 -0.82 -3.62
CA SER A 184 11.71 0.49 -3.06
C SER A 184 13.08 0.49 -2.36
N VAL A 185 13.53 -0.67 -1.88
CA VAL A 185 14.83 -0.83 -1.21
C VAL A 185 15.88 -1.43 -2.16
N LYS A 186 15.55 -2.52 -2.88
CA LYS A 186 16.53 -3.31 -3.64
C LYS A 186 16.57 -3.02 -5.14
N HIS A 187 15.47 -2.54 -5.73
CA HIS A 187 15.32 -2.43 -7.18
C HIS A 187 14.79 -1.05 -7.58
N PRO A 188 15.60 0.02 -7.46
CA PRO A 188 15.15 1.40 -7.71
C PRO A 188 14.61 1.62 -9.14
N GLN A 189 15.17 0.93 -10.13
CA GLN A 189 14.69 1.00 -11.51
C GLN A 189 13.27 0.45 -11.68
N ARG A 190 12.88 -0.53 -10.85
CA ARG A 190 11.51 -1.07 -10.81
C ARG A 190 10.61 -0.22 -9.92
N TRP A 191 11.16 0.30 -8.82
CA TRP A 191 10.43 1.14 -7.88
C TRP A 191 9.76 2.34 -8.54
N GLN A 192 10.41 3.01 -9.50
CA GLN A 192 9.80 4.15 -10.20
C GLN A 192 8.45 3.83 -10.86
N HIS A 193 8.24 2.59 -11.30
CA HIS A 193 6.98 2.15 -11.92
C HIS A 193 5.99 1.63 -10.87
N TRP A 194 6.47 0.82 -9.93
CA TRP A 194 5.64 0.30 -8.84
C TRP A 194 5.13 1.39 -7.92
N LYS A 195 5.93 2.42 -7.65
CA LYS A 195 5.53 3.61 -6.87
C LYS A 195 4.29 4.26 -7.48
N VAL A 196 4.36 4.57 -8.77
CA VAL A 196 3.27 5.25 -9.50
C VAL A 196 2.01 4.39 -9.54
N TRP A 197 2.16 3.09 -9.74
CA TRP A 197 1.02 2.17 -9.72
C TRP A 197 0.42 2.03 -8.31
N LEU A 198 1.25 1.93 -7.28
CA LEU A 198 0.80 1.79 -5.89
C LEU A 198 0.12 3.07 -5.40
N GLU A 199 0.66 4.24 -5.75
CA GLU A 199 0.00 5.54 -5.55
C GLU A 199 -1.40 5.55 -6.14
N TYR A 200 -1.51 5.20 -7.42
CA TYR A 200 -2.80 5.13 -8.10
C TYR A 200 -3.75 4.12 -7.46
N MET A 201 -3.27 2.91 -7.12
CA MET A 201 -4.13 1.91 -6.49
C MET A 201 -4.60 2.33 -5.10
N LEU A 202 -3.77 3.04 -4.32
CA LEU A 202 -4.21 3.59 -3.05
C LEU A 202 -5.26 4.70 -3.25
N ASP A 203 -5.13 5.53 -4.29
CA ASP A 203 -6.16 6.51 -4.65
C ASP A 203 -7.48 5.82 -5.01
N VAL A 204 -7.42 4.71 -5.77
CA VAL A 204 -8.60 3.88 -6.11
C VAL A 204 -9.25 3.30 -4.86
N LEU A 205 -8.45 2.70 -3.97
CA LEU A 205 -8.96 2.07 -2.74
C LEU A 205 -9.60 3.09 -1.79
N GLU A 206 -8.97 4.23 -1.60
CA GLU A 206 -9.50 5.32 -0.76
C GLU A 206 -10.77 5.93 -1.36
N ALA A 207 -10.82 6.12 -2.68
CA ALA A 207 -12.01 6.61 -3.38
C ALA A 207 -13.16 5.60 -3.31
N ASP A 208 -12.89 4.29 -3.51
CA ASP A 208 -13.91 3.24 -3.45
C ASP A 208 -14.52 3.12 -2.06
N TYR A 209 -13.67 3.18 -1.02
CA TYR A 209 -14.10 3.22 0.37
C TYR A 209 -15.03 4.41 0.63
N THR A 210 -14.55 5.62 0.33
CA THR A 210 -15.28 6.87 0.61
C THR A 210 -16.60 6.95 -0.15
N GLU A 211 -16.62 6.56 -1.42
CA GLU A 211 -17.82 6.64 -2.24
C GLU A 211 -18.89 5.64 -1.81
N ARG A 212 -18.49 4.41 -1.46
CA ARG A 212 -19.44 3.40 -0.94
C ARG A 212 -20.00 3.81 0.42
N GLU A 213 -19.16 4.35 1.31
CA GLU A 213 -19.61 4.92 2.58
C GLU A 213 -20.64 6.04 2.36
N ARG A 214 -20.34 6.97 1.44
CA ARG A 214 -21.23 8.08 1.08
C ARG A 214 -22.58 7.59 0.57
N LEU A 215 -22.59 6.56 -0.29
CA LEU A 215 -23.81 5.98 -0.83
C LEU A 215 -24.65 5.29 0.26
N ASP A 216 -24.03 4.50 1.14
CA ASP A 216 -24.73 3.88 2.27
C ASP A 216 -25.35 4.93 3.19
N ARG A 217 -24.61 5.99 3.54
CA ARG A 217 -25.12 7.11 4.35
C ARG A 217 -26.27 7.85 3.67
N LYS A 218 -26.17 8.06 2.34
CA LYS A 218 -27.23 8.69 1.55
C LYS A 218 -28.50 7.82 1.51
N GLU A 219 -28.36 6.52 1.29
CA GLU A 219 -29.48 5.58 1.28
C GLU A 219 -30.17 5.52 2.66
N HIS A 220 -29.37 5.49 3.72
CA HIS A 220 -29.88 5.53 5.11
C HIS A 220 -30.66 6.81 5.40
N ALA A 221 -30.15 7.97 4.98
CA ALA A 221 -30.82 9.27 5.19
C ALA A 221 -32.14 9.41 4.40
N LEU A 222 -32.27 8.74 3.26
CA LEU A 222 -33.49 8.76 2.44
C LEU A 222 -34.59 7.83 2.95
N ASN A 223 -34.28 6.91 3.87
CA ASN A 223 -35.22 5.96 4.44
C ASN A 223 -35.80 6.51 5.77
N PRO A 224 -37.05 7.02 5.78
CA PRO A 224 -37.63 7.66 6.97
C PRO A 224 -37.85 6.71 8.16
N GLY A 225 -37.80 5.39 7.95
CA GLY A 225 -37.92 4.38 9.00
C GLY A 225 -36.62 4.05 9.75
N THR A 226 -35.48 4.65 9.38
CA THR A 226 -34.15 4.29 9.93
C THR A 226 -33.44 5.41 10.67
N LEU A 227 -34.10 6.53 10.98
CA LEU A 227 -33.48 7.69 11.64
C LEU A 227 -32.79 7.34 12.98
N ASP A 228 -33.31 6.37 13.74
CA ASP A 228 -32.73 5.90 14.99
C ASP A 228 -31.86 4.62 14.85
N ALA A 229 -31.83 4.01 13.66
CA ALA A 229 -31.08 2.77 13.41
C ALA A 229 -29.65 3.07 12.95
N ARG A 230 -28.67 2.26 13.38
CA ARG A 230 -27.30 2.35 12.86
C ARG A 230 -27.29 2.04 11.35
N CYS A 231 -26.50 2.79 10.59
CA CYS A 231 -26.27 2.50 9.18
C CYS A 231 -25.65 1.10 9.03
N GLU A 232 -26.23 0.25 8.16
CA GLU A 232 -25.78 -1.14 7.99
C GLU A 232 -24.50 -1.28 7.13
N PHE A 233 -24.10 -0.19 6.46
CA PHE A 233 -22.90 -0.08 5.62
C PHE A 233 -22.75 -1.24 4.60
N LYS A 234 -23.83 -1.55 3.85
CA LYS A 234 -23.90 -2.70 2.94
C LYS A 234 -22.96 -2.57 1.75
N LEU A 235 -22.90 -1.39 1.15
CA LEU A 235 -22.03 -1.12 0.01
C LEU A 235 -20.57 -1.06 0.45
N LEU A 236 -20.28 -0.43 1.60
CA LEU A 236 -18.94 -0.30 2.14
C LEU A 236 -18.32 -1.66 2.48
N ARG A 237 -19.11 -2.61 3.00
CA ARG A 237 -18.67 -4.01 3.19
C ARG A 237 -18.20 -4.71 1.91
N LYS A 238 -18.61 -4.20 0.74
CA LYS A 238 -18.21 -4.71 -0.58
C LYS A 238 -17.09 -3.88 -1.23
N CYS A 239 -16.47 -2.96 -0.48
CA CYS A 239 -15.35 -2.19 -1.00
C CYS A 239 -14.16 -3.09 -1.36
N MET A 240 -13.32 -2.61 -2.27
CA MET A 240 -12.19 -3.35 -2.81
C MET A 240 -11.19 -3.79 -1.74
N ILE A 241 -10.89 -2.93 -0.75
CA ILE A 241 -9.99 -3.29 0.33
C ILE A 241 -10.56 -4.44 1.18
N ALA A 242 -11.87 -4.47 1.43
CA ALA A 242 -12.52 -5.58 2.12
C ALA A 242 -12.42 -6.89 1.31
N LYS A 243 -12.54 -6.83 -0.03
CA LYS A 243 -12.34 -8.01 -0.90
C LYS A 243 -10.92 -8.58 -0.75
N TYR A 244 -9.89 -7.74 -0.75
CA TYR A 244 -8.49 -8.16 -0.55
C TYR A 244 -8.17 -8.67 0.86
N LEU A 245 -9.07 -8.46 1.82
CA LEU A 245 -8.94 -8.88 3.21
C LEU A 245 -9.84 -10.08 3.56
N SER A 246 -10.64 -10.57 2.62
CA SER A 246 -11.61 -11.66 2.83
C SER A 246 -10.96 -12.95 3.36
N ASP A 247 -9.72 -13.26 2.95
CA ASP A 247 -8.97 -14.44 3.40
C ASP A 247 -8.43 -14.37 4.83
N VAL A 248 -8.53 -13.21 5.49
CA VAL A 248 -7.99 -12.97 6.84
C VAL A 248 -8.91 -13.52 7.92
N GLN A 249 -10.20 -13.65 7.63
CA GLN A 249 -11.22 -14.02 8.61
C GLN A 249 -10.79 -15.29 9.39
N SER A 250 -10.57 -15.14 10.70
CA SER A 250 -10.11 -16.19 11.64
C SER A 250 -8.65 -16.68 11.51
N ARG A 251 -7.79 -16.04 10.70
CA ARG A 251 -6.39 -16.44 10.47
C ARG A 251 -5.41 -15.34 10.86
N SER A 252 -4.98 -15.31 12.13
CA SER A 252 -3.93 -14.40 12.63
C SER A 252 -2.63 -14.45 11.80
N SER A 253 -2.30 -15.59 11.17
CA SER A 253 -1.14 -15.71 10.27
C SER A 253 -1.30 -14.87 8.99
N ALA A 254 -2.52 -14.73 8.46
CA ALA A 254 -2.82 -13.93 7.28
C ALA A 254 -2.64 -12.43 7.58
N ALA A 255 -3.19 -11.95 8.70
CA ALA A 255 -2.98 -10.56 9.14
C ALA A 255 -1.49 -10.23 9.37
N ARG A 256 -0.73 -11.17 9.95
CA ARG A 256 0.73 -11.02 10.07
C ARG A 256 1.45 -10.97 8.72
N ARG A 257 1.02 -11.75 7.72
CA ARG A 257 1.56 -11.67 6.36
C ARG A 257 1.24 -10.32 5.72
N ILE A 258 0.03 -9.81 5.90
CA ILE A 258 -0.36 -8.48 5.42
C ILE A 258 0.53 -7.42 6.03
N ALA A 259 0.70 -7.41 7.36
CA ALA A 259 1.63 -6.50 8.02
C ALA A 259 3.05 -6.63 7.44
N ARG A 260 3.61 -7.84 7.31
CA ARG A 260 4.93 -8.05 6.69
C ARG A 260 5.03 -7.53 5.25
N SER A 261 3.95 -7.57 4.46
CA SER A 261 3.94 -6.99 3.11
C SER A 261 4.14 -5.47 3.14
N VAL A 262 3.55 -4.77 4.10
CA VAL A 262 3.71 -3.32 4.26
C VAL A 262 5.14 -2.98 4.69
N PHE A 263 5.72 -3.81 5.56
CA PHE A 263 7.08 -3.64 6.08
C PHE A 263 8.15 -4.40 5.28
N ALA A 264 7.85 -4.79 4.04
CA ALA A 264 8.81 -5.45 3.18
C ALA A 264 10.03 -4.54 2.93
N ASP A 265 11.21 -5.09 3.21
CA ASP A 265 12.50 -4.38 3.35
C ASP A 265 13.56 -4.85 2.33
N GLY A 266 13.20 -5.78 1.43
CA GLY A 266 14.14 -6.37 0.49
C GLY A 266 15.16 -7.32 1.13
N SER A 267 14.97 -7.73 2.39
CA SER A 267 15.75 -8.82 2.99
C SER A 267 15.49 -10.14 2.25
N VAL A 268 16.39 -11.12 2.41
CA VAL A 268 16.24 -12.45 1.79
C VAL A 268 14.91 -13.12 2.20
N ALA A 269 14.49 -12.92 3.46
CA ALA A 269 13.20 -13.42 3.94
C ALA A 269 12.03 -12.71 3.24
N SER A 270 12.08 -11.39 3.12
CA SER A 270 11.04 -10.59 2.45
C SER A 270 10.94 -10.90 0.95
N LEU A 271 12.07 -11.06 0.26
CA LEU A 271 12.11 -11.43 -1.17
C LEU A 271 11.58 -12.85 -1.41
N LYS A 272 11.80 -13.76 -0.46
CA LYS A 272 11.23 -15.12 -0.53
C LYS A 272 9.72 -15.13 -0.32
N GLU A 273 9.21 -14.31 0.60
CA GLU A 273 7.78 -14.21 0.87
C GLU A 273 7.03 -13.45 -0.23
N PHE A 274 7.65 -12.39 -0.75
CA PHE A 274 7.12 -11.52 -1.79
C PHE A 274 8.11 -11.42 -2.97
N PRO A 275 8.19 -12.47 -3.81
CA PRO A 275 9.08 -12.51 -4.97
C PRO A 275 8.58 -11.63 -6.12
N GLU A 276 9.31 -11.66 -7.24
CA GLU A 276 8.92 -10.93 -8.45
C GLU A 276 7.47 -11.26 -8.87
N VAL A 277 6.69 -10.22 -9.16
CA VAL A 277 5.33 -10.39 -9.70
C VAL A 277 5.43 -10.87 -11.15
N TYR A 278 6.29 -10.24 -11.96
CA TYR A 278 6.53 -10.67 -13.33
C TYR A 278 7.75 -11.58 -13.41
N PRO A 279 7.74 -12.63 -14.23
CA PRO A 279 8.92 -13.48 -14.40
C PRO A 279 10.11 -12.71 -14.97
N ASN A 280 11.28 -12.81 -14.32
CA ASN A 280 12.52 -12.14 -14.72
C ASN A 280 12.39 -10.61 -14.76
N GLU A 281 11.67 -10.06 -13.80
CA GLU A 281 11.36 -8.63 -13.74
C GLU A 281 12.60 -7.77 -13.50
N THR A 282 13.52 -8.23 -12.65
CA THR A 282 14.74 -7.50 -12.28
C THR A 282 15.89 -7.72 -13.27
N LYS A 283 15.72 -8.59 -14.26
CA LYS A 283 16.75 -8.90 -15.25
C LYS A 283 17.01 -7.69 -16.14
N GLU A 284 18.24 -7.18 -16.12
CA GLU A 284 18.66 -6.09 -16.99
C GLU A 284 18.87 -6.57 -18.44
N VAL A 285 18.27 -5.86 -19.39
CA VAL A 285 18.47 -6.11 -20.82
C VAL A 285 19.60 -5.21 -21.32
N LYS A 286 20.74 -5.82 -21.65
CA LYS A 286 21.87 -5.11 -22.27
C LYS A 286 21.52 -4.76 -23.72
N PHE A 287 21.10 -3.51 -23.98
CA PHE A 287 21.01 -3.00 -25.34
C PHE A 287 22.43 -2.79 -25.87
N GLN A 288 22.88 -3.65 -26.78
CA GLN A 288 24.17 -3.45 -27.46
C GLN A 288 24.08 -2.17 -28.29
N ASN A 289 24.72 -1.10 -27.82
CA ASN A 289 24.89 0.13 -28.58
C ASN A 289 25.78 -0.15 -29.81
N GLY A 290 25.10 -0.33 -30.95
CA GLY A 290 25.56 -0.16 -32.32
C GLY A 290 27.05 -0.26 -32.63
N GLN A 291 27.52 -1.45 -33.03
CA GLN A 291 28.49 -1.51 -34.12
C GLN A 291 27.78 -1.07 -35.40
N LYS A 292 28.12 0.13 -35.88
CA LYS A 292 27.76 0.62 -37.22
C LYS A 292 28.20 -0.39 -38.28
N ARG A 293 27.29 -1.27 -38.72
CA ARG A 293 27.39 -1.90 -40.04
C ARG A 293 26.41 -1.22 -40.99
N LYS A 294 27.00 -0.39 -41.83
CA LYS A 294 26.42 0.23 -43.02
C LYS A 294 25.93 -0.88 -43.96
N ARG A 295 24.63 -1.08 -44.15
CA ARG A 295 24.07 -1.68 -45.39
C ARG A 295 22.55 -1.54 -45.49
N GLY A 296 22.15 -0.79 -46.52
CA GLY A 296 21.04 -1.10 -47.43
C GLY A 296 19.63 -1.22 -46.85
N PHE A 297 18.85 -0.16 -47.05
CA PHE A 297 17.39 -0.26 -47.14
C PHE A 297 17.01 -1.31 -48.20
N THR A 298 16.39 -2.40 -47.75
CA THR A 298 15.49 -3.22 -48.57
C THR A 298 14.39 -3.70 -47.63
N LEU A 299 13.20 -3.20 -47.90
CA LEU A 299 11.95 -3.63 -47.30
C LEU A 299 11.77 -5.11 -47.61
N ASP A 300 11.83 -5.97 -46.59
CA ASP A 300 11.18 -7.26 -46.66
C ASP A 300 10.51 -7.59 -45.33
N ARG A 301 9.24 -7.93 -45.45
CA ARG A 301 8.28 -8.18 -44.38
C ARG A 301 8.43 -9.65 -44.04
N SER A 302 9.03 -9.99 -42.89
CA SER A 302 8.98 -11.38 -42.42
C SER A 302 8.59 -11.47 -40.94
N PHE A 303 7.57 -12.29 -40.78
CA PHE A 303 6.71 -12.57 -39.64
C PHE A 303 7.31 -13.75 -38.87
N GLY A 304 7.15 -13.76 -37.54
CA GLY A 304 7.06 -15.01 -36.76
C GLY A 304 8.35 -15.74 -36.38
N GLY A 305 8.47 -16.05 -35.09
CA GLY A 305 9.30 -17.16 -34.60
C GLY A 305 10.33 -16.77 -33.53
N TYR A 306 9.89 -16.51 -32.30
CA TYR A 306 10.75 -16.72 -31.13
C TYR A 306 10.15 -17.86 -30.31
N ASP A 307 10.86 -18.97 -30.38
CA ASP A 307 10.59 -20.28 -29.80
C ASP A 307 10.54 -20.17 -28.26
N TYR A 308 9.36 -20.39 -27.68
CA TYR A 308 9.23 -20.76 -26.28
C TYR A 308 9.35 -22.28 -26.24
N GLN A 309 10.56 -22.79 -26.08
CA GLN A 309 10.73 -24.20 -25.77
C GLN A 309 10.21 -24.47 -24.36
N ASP A 310 9.16 -25.30 -24.37
CA ASP A 310 8.54 -26.06 -23.31
C ASP A 310 9.50 -26.44 -22.18
N ALA A 311 9.10 -26.17 -20.96
CA ALA A 311 9.65 -26.79 -19.77
C ALA A 311 8.50 -27.48 -19.03
N ASP A 312 8.29 -28.75 -19.34
CA ASP A 312 7.66 -29.74 -18.46
C ASP A 312 8.49 -31.05 -18.49
N ASP A 313 8.83 -31.48 -17.27
CA ASP A 313 9.66 -32.59 -16.71
C ASP A 313 9.12 -34.03 -17.07
N PRO A 314 9.73 -35.22 -16.75
CA PRO A 314 10.97 -35.57 -16.03
C PRO A 314 11.87 -36.69 -16.63
N SER A 315 12.99 -36.93 -15.94
CA SER A 315 13.78 -38.17 -15.83
C SER A 315 14.74 -38.55 -16.97
N GLU A 316 16.04 -38.35 -16.70
CA GLU A 316 17.12 -39.34 -16.88
C GLU A 316 18.41 -38.81 -16.20
N GLN A 317 18.90 -39.54 -15.18
CA GLN A 317 20.29 -39.44 -14.70
C GLN A 317 21.15 -40.36 -15.58
N PRO A 318 22.41 -40.03 -15.92
CA PRO A 318 23.51 -40.27 -14.98
C PRO A 318 24.75 -39.33 -15.04
N GLU A 319 25.51 -39.43 -13.92
CA GLU A 319 26.96 -39.22 -13.74
C GLU A 319 27.59 -37.81 -13.64
N MET A 320 27.61 -37.32 -12.40
CA MET A 320 28.79 -36.91 -11.62
C MET A 320 30.07 -36.49 -12.37
N THR A 321 30.35 -35.19 -12.40
CA THR A 321 31.72 -34.67 -12.19
C THR A 321 31.61 -33.24 -11.62
N ASP A 322 32.02 -33.05 -10.37
CA ASP A 322 32.21 -31.72 -9.74
C ASP A 322 33.25 -30.90 -10.52
N PRO A 323 33.02 -29.59 -10.64
CA PRO A 323 33.85 -28.66 -9.86
C PRO A 323 33.05 -27.53 -9.18
N GLU A 324 33.67 -27.00 -8.12
CA GLU A 324 33.20 -26.03 -7.12
C GLU A 324 32.47 -24.78 -7.65
N PRO A 325 31.55 -24.19 -6.84
CA PRO A 325 30.90 -22.94 -7.19
C PRO A 325 31.85 -21.75 -6.95
N GLU A 326 32.39 -21.18 -8.02
CA GLU A 326 32.95 -19.83 -7.96
C GLU A 326 31.81 -18.84 -7.68
N SER A 327 31.86 -18.27 -6.48
CA SER A 327 31.04 -17.15 -6.04
C SER A 327 31.35 -15.91 -6.88
N SER A 328 30.52 -15.60 -7.88
CA SER A 328 30.50 -14.27 -8.50
C SER A 328 29.80 -13.28 -7.58
N GLN A 329 30.53 -12.86 -6.54
CA GLN A 329 30.34 -11.56 -5.91
C GLN A 329 30.86 -10.50 -6.89
N ASP A 330 29.99 -10.02 -7.76
CA ASP A 330 30.14 -8.69 -8.34
C ASP A 330 29.10 -7.80 -7.67
N ASP A 331 29.43 -7.41 -6.43
CA ASP A 331 28.87 -6.22 -5.80
C ASP A 331 29.37 -5.02 -6.63
N ASP A 332 28.57 -4.57 -7.59
CA ASP A 332 28.76 -3.28 -8.25
C ASP A 332 28.41 -2.17 -7.24
N GLU A 333 29.32 -1.94 -6.29
CA GLU A 333 29.39 -0.76 -5.41
C GLU A 333 29.75 0.49 -6.23
N GLY A 334 28.92 0.80 -7.22
CA GLY A 334 29.05 1.94 -8.12
C GLY A 334 28.03 3.02 -7.84
N ASN A 335 28.25 3.84 -6.81
CA ASN A 335 27.62 5.16 -6.61
C ASN A 335 26.07 5.23 -6.66
N LEU A 336 25.41 4.90 -5.55
CA LEU A 336 24.07 5.41 -5.21
C LEU A 336 24.10 6.05 -3.82
N SER A 337 24.90 7.11 -3.66
CA SER A 337 24.93 7.94 -2.46
C SER A 337 23.64 8.75 -2.32
N GLY A 338 22.61 8.12 -1.79
CA GLY A 338 21.32 8.78 -1.52
C GLY A 338 20.15 7.86 -1.21
N GLN A 339 20.32 6.53 -1.25
CA GLN A 339 19.25 5.61 -0.89
C GLN A 339 19.17 5.46 0.62
N ASP A 340 17.99 5.74 1.18
CA ASP A 340 17.64 5.38 2.55
C ASP A 340 17.69 3.84 2.66
N PRO A 341 18.63 3.29 3.44
CA PRO A 341 18.90 1.85 3.46
C PRO A 341 17.78 1.05 4.14
N TYR A 342 16.84 1.71 4.83
CA TYR A 342 15.93 1.01 5.71
C TYR A 342 14.60 0.65 5.05
N LEU A 343 13.94 1.60 4.38
CA LEU A 343 12.59 1.39 3.82
C LEU A 343 12.34 2.10 2.48
N GLY A 344 13.40 2.47 1.75
CA GLY A 344 13.25 3.00 0.38
C GLY A 344 12.83 4.46 0.32
N GLY A 345 13.08 5.23 1.38
CA GLY A 345 12.96 6.68 1.41
C GLY A 345 11.56 7.21 1.70
N PRO A 346 11.41 8.55 1.77
CA PRO A 346 10.21 9.22 2.27
C PRO A 346 8.94 8.92 1.45
N GLU A 347 9.06 8.77 0.13
CA GLU A 347 7.92 8.42 -0.74
C GLU A 347 7.37 7.03 -0.40
N SER A 348 8.28 6.09 -0.14
CA SER A 348 7.93 4.72 0.25
C SER A 348 7.32 4.68 1.67
N ILE A 349 7.80 5.52 2.58
CA ILE A 349 7.19 5.70 3.92
C ILE A 349 5.75 6.24 3.81
N ALA A 350 5.52 7.26 2.99
CA ALA A 350 4.18 7.84 2.81
C ALA A 350 3.18 6.79 2.29
N LEU A 351 3.60 5.95 1.34
CA LEU A 351 2.75 4.86 0.83
C LEU A 351 2.47 3.79 1.88
N ARG A 352 3.46 3.40 2.71
CA ARG A 352 3.23 2.49 3.83
C ARG A 352 2.22 3.05 4.82
N GLN A 353 2.34 4.33 5.15
CA GLN A 353 1.39 5.01 6.04
C GLN A 353 -0.03 5.03 5.48
N ARG A 354 -0.22 5.23 4.16
CA ARG A 354 -1.54 5.12 3.51
C ARG A 354 -2.12 3.70 3.60
N VAL A 355 -1.30 2.67 3.39
CA VAL A 355 -1.74 1.28 3.56
C VAL A 355 -2.14 1.02 5.02
N LEU A 356 -1.33 1.44 5.99
CA LEU A 356 -1.63 1.30 7.42
C LEU A 356 -2.91 2.04 7.81
N LYS A 357 -3.15 3.23 7.26
CA LYS A 357 -4.39 3.99 7.42
C LYS A 357 -5.59 3.17 6.94
N LEU A 358 -5.56 2.66 5.70
CA LEU A 358 -6.65 1.85 5.14
C LEU A 358 -6.92 0.60 5.97
N LEU A 359 -5.87 -0.11 6.40
CA LEU A 359 -6.00 -1.30 7.26
C LEU A 359 -6.65 -0.95 8.61
N SER A 360 -6.21 0.14 9.23
CA SER A 360 -6.73 0.59 10.53
C SER A 360 -8.19 1.02 10.43
N GLN A 361 -8.56 1.75 9.38
CA GLN A 361 -9.95 2.15 9.10
C GLN A 361 -10.84 0.92 8.88
N THR A 362 -10.38 -0.03 8.06
CA THR A 362 -11.15 -1.25 7.76
C THR A 362 -11.33 -2.13 9.01
N ALA A 363 -10.31 -2.23 9.88
CA ALA A 363 -10.42 -2.96 11.14
C ALA A 363 -11.36 -2.29 12.15
N ALA A 364 -11.43 -0.95 12.14
CA ALA A 364 -12.36 -0.20 12.98
C ALA A 364 -13.82 -0.38 12.54
N ASP A 365 -14.07 -0.37 11.23
CA ASP A 365 -15.43 -0.48 10.68
C ASP A 365 -15.92 -1.93 10.56
N PHE A 366 -15.02 -2.90 10.39
CA PHE A 366 -15.32 -4.32 10.19
C PHE A 366 -14.51 -5.28 11.10
N PRO A 367 -14.56 -5.12 12.43
CA PRO A 367 -13.73 -5.91 13.35
C PRO A 367 -14.05 -7.42 13.35
N VAL A 368 -15.27 -7.81 12.98
CA VAL A 368 -15.71 -9.22 12.98
C VAL A 368 -15.37 -9.91 11.65
N GLU A 369 -15.51 -9.19 10.54
CA GLU A 369 -15.30 -9.72 9.19
C GLU A 369 -13.82 -9.71 8.79
N PHE A 370 -13.06 -8.71 9.24
CA PHE A 370 -11.63 -8.60 8.97
C PHE A 370 -10.78 -9.07 10.15
N ILE A 371 -10.54 -8.19 11.13
CA ILE A 371 -9.74 -8.46 12.32
C ILE A 371 -9.99 -7.38 13.38
N ASP A 372 -9.87 -7.75 14.65
CA ASP A 372 -9.83 -6.78 15.74
C ASP A 372 -8.62 -5.85 15.60
N TYR A 373 -8.81 -4.56 15.85
CA TYR A 373 -7.75 -3.56 15.68
C TYR A 373 -6.55 -3.82 16.60
N ARG A 374 -6.73 -4.44 17.77
CA ARG A 374 -5.62 -4.79 18.68
C ARG A 374 -4.77 -5.90 18.09
N ASP A 375 -5.38 -6.89 17.45
CA ASP A 375 -4.66 -7.97 16.77
C ASP A 375 -3.94 -7.46 15.51
N LEU A 376 -4.53 -6.53 14.76
CA LEU A 376 -3.87 -5.84 13.66
C LEU A 376 -2.64 -5.06 14.14
N TYR A 377 -2.79 -4.26 15.20
CA TYR A 377 -1.69 -3.49 15.76
C TYR A 377 -0.63 -4.37 16.41
N GLU A 378 -0.99 -5.53 16.95
CA GLU A 378 -0.01 -6.54 17.38
C GLU A 378 0.80 -7.07 16.20
N ALA A 379 0.15 -7.38 15.07
CA ALA A 379 0.86 -7.76 13.84
C ALA A 379 1.80 -6.65 13.36
N ILE A 380 1.37 -5.39 13.37
CA ILE A 380 2.20 -4.24 13.03
C ILE A 380 3.36 -4.08 14.02
N TYR A 381 3.13 -4.25 15.33
CA TYR A 381 4.17 -4.22 16.35
C TYR A 381 5.28 -5.24 16.07
N THR A 382 4.92 -6.47 15.67
CA THR A 382 5.93 -7.49 15.34
C THR A 382 6.83 -7.10 14.17
N CYS A 383 6.33 -6.28 13.25
CA CYS A 383 7.10 -5.74 12.13
C CYS A 383 7.88 -4.46 12.51
N MET A 384 7.31 -3.60 13.35
CA MET A 384 7.94 -2.33 13.75
C MET A 384 9.05 -2.51 14.78
N ARG A 385 8.93 -3.48 15.69
CA ARG A 385 9.92 -3.74 16.74
C ARG A 385 11.35 -3.94 16.21
N PRO A 386 11.60 -4.80 15.20
CA PRO A 386 12.95 -5.03 14.68
C PRO A 386 13.50 -3.89 13.81
N LEU A 387 12.69 -2.86 13.48
CA LEU A 387 13.17 -1.77 12.63
C LEU A 387 14.27 -0.96 13.33
N PRO A 388 15.27 -0.48 12.58
CA PRO A 388 16.20 0.53 13.07
C PRO A 388 15.47 1.80 13.51
N VAL A 389 16.02 2.49 14.52
CA VAL A 389 15.40 3.69 15.11
C VAL A 389 15.04 4.77 14.07
N PRO A 390 15.87 5.08 13.06
CA PRO A 390 15.50 6.06 12.02
C PRO A 390 14.22 5.69 11.25
N ALA A 391 14.10 4.43 10.82
CA ALA A 391 12.95 3.95 10.06
C ALA A 391 11.69 3.91 10.93
N PHE A 392 11.82 3.45 12.18
CA PHE A 392 10.75 3.46 13.15
C PHE A 392 10.20 4.89 13.38
N SER A 393 11.11 5.85 13.56
CA SER A 393 10.79 7.27 13.77
C SER A 393 10.00 7.86 12.59
N LEU A 394 10.43 7.58 11.35
CA LEU A 394 9.76 8.09 10.14
C LEU A 394 8.31 7.59 10.01
N ILE A 395 8.03 6.35 10.42
CA ILE A 395 6.67 5.78 10.33
C ILE A 395 5.74 6.43 11.34
N ILE A 396 6.18 6.66 12.58
CA ILE A 396 5.32 7.12 13.68
C ILE A 396 5.33 8.65 13.89
N SER A 397 6.16 9.37 13.15
CA SER A 397 6.33 10.82 13.31
C SER A 397 5.01 11.59 13.04
N PRO A 398 4.55 12.45 13.98
CA PRO A 398 3.35 13.26 13.82
C PRO A 398 3.65 14.53 13.00
N SER A 399 4.12 14.36 11.77
CA SER A 399 4.36 15.44 10.81
C SER A 399 3.07 15.81 10.06
N PRO A 400 2.88 17.07 9.63
CA PRO A 400 1.85 17.43 8.65
C PRO A 400 1.92 16.63 7.35
N SER A 401 3.09 16.08 7.01
CA SER A 401 3.29 15.20 5.86
C SER A 401 2.89 13.74 6.10
N SER A 402 2.60 13.36 7.36
CA SER A 402 2.20 12.00 7.71
C SER A 402 0.86 11.66 7.11
N GLN A 403 0.74 10.47 6.54
CA GLN A 403 -0.52 9.96 5.97
C GLN A 403 -1.36 9.21 7.00
N LEU A 404 -0.85 9.00 8.22
CA LEU A 404 -1.58 8.34 9.29
C LEU A 404 -2.54 9.33 9.99
N PRO A 405 -3.83 8.97 10.15
CA PRO A 405 -4.75 9.75 10.96
C PRO A 405 -4.25 9.87 12.41
N ILE A 406 -4.50 11.01 13.05
CA ILE A 406 -4.07 11.26 14.44
C ILE A 406 -4.57 10.16 15.39
N ILE A 407 -5.82 9.71 15.23
CA ILE A 407 -6.37 8.63 16.04
C ILE A 407 -5.59 7.31 15.90
N VAL A 408 -5.15 6.98 14.69
CA VAL A 408 -4.32 5.79 14.43
C VAL A 408 -2.95 5.96 15.06
N LEU A 409 -2.33 7.13 14.94
CA LEU A 409 -1.05 7.43 15.58
C LEU A 409 -1.14 7.28 17.11
N ILE A 410 -2.21 7.78 17.72
CA ILE A 410 -2.43 7.68 19.17
C ILE A 410 -2.58 6.20 19.58
N SER A 411 -3.54 5.49 18.99
CA SER A 411 -3.83 4.10 19.36
C SER A 411 -2.65 3.17 19.11
N LEU A 412 -1.99 3.29 17.95
CA LEU A 412 -0.80 2.50 17.63
C LEU A 412 0.35 2.82 18.59
N SER A 413 0.64 4.11 18.83
CA SER A 413 1.74 4.49 19.73
C SER A 413 1.50 4.02 21.16
N GLN A 414 0.27 4.11 21.66
CA GLN A 414 -0.09 3.57 22.97
C GLN A 414 0.10 2.05 23.02
N LEU A 415 -0.33 1.30 22.01
CA LEU A 415 -0.11 -0.14 21.97
C LEU A 415 1.38 -0.49 21.94
N LEU A 416 2.17 0.20 21.11
CA LEU A 416 3.62 0.02 21.03
C LEU A 416 4.27 0.30 22.40
N LEU A 417 3.90 1.38 23.08
CA LEU A 417 4.37 1.70 24.43
C LEU A 417 3.98 0.62 25.42
N LEU A 418 2.74 0.15 25.44
CA LEU A 418 2.29 -0.92 26.34
C LEU A 418 3.06 -2.23 26.14
N ARG A 419 3.61 -2.48 24.95
CA ARG A 419 4.48 -3.64 24.68
C ARG A 419 5.95 -3.40 25.01
N LEU A 420 6.42 -2.17 24.91
CA LEU A 420 7.82 -1.80 25.15
C LEU A 420 8.09 -1.41 26.61
N LEU A 421 7.09 -0.98 27.38
CA LEU A 421 7.24 -0.58 28.78
C LEU A 421 7.25 -1.78 29.75
N PRO A 422 7.81 -1.62 30.96
CA PRO A 422 7.79 -2.66 31.99
C PRO A 422 6.37 -2.91 32.51
N ASN A 423 6.12 -4.13 32.98
CA ASN A 423 4.82 -4.51 33.59
C ASN A 423 4.45 -3.71 34.84
N THR A 424 5.40 -2.99 35.44
CA THR A 424 5.18 -2.09 36.58
C THR A 424 4.55 -0.76 36.17
N ALA A 425 4.59 -0.39 34.88
CA ALA A 425 3.97 0.82 34.39
C ALA A 425 2.43 0.70 34.48
N PRO A 426 1.73 1.69 35.07
CA PRO A 426 0.28 1.75 35.04
C PRO A 426 -0.26 1.72 33.61
N ARG A 427 -1.44 1.12 33.42
CA ARG A 427 -2.12 1.13 32.12
C ARG A 427 -3.10 2.29 32.05
N PRO A 428 -3.33 2.91 30.88
CA PRO A 428 -4.27 4.04 30.73
C PRO A 428 -5.64 3.80 31.37
N HIS A 429 -6.21 2.61 31.16
CA HIS A 429 -7.49 2.15 31.72
C HIS A 429 -7.57 2.23 33.26
N THR A 430 -6.44 2.12 33.96
CA THR A 430 -6.38 2.25 35.42
C THR A 430 -6.53 3.69 35.91
N ILE A 431 -6.21 4.67 35.04
CA ILE A 431 -6.26 6.10 35.35
C ILE A 431 -7.59 6.71 34.91
N THR A 432 -7.98 6.51 33.65
CA THR A 432 -9.18 7.17 33.08
C THR A 432 -10.48 6.44 33.37
N LYS A 433 -10.42 5.17 33.82
CA LYS A 433 -11.57 4.25 33.98
C LYS A 433 -12.43 4.12 32.71
N ARG A 434 -11.88 4.49 31.54
CA ARG A 434 -12.52 4.39 30.23
C ARG A 434 -11.83 3.29 29.42
N ASP A 435 -12.59 2.68 28.50
CA ASP A 435 -12.12 1.62 27.59
C ASP A 435 -11.76 2.18 26.21
N ASN A 436 -11.34 3.46 26.15
CA ASN A 436 -10.95 4.15 24.92
C ASN A 436 -9.47 4.56 24.96
N ASP A 437 -8.90 4.80 23.79
CA ASP A 437 -7.50 5.25 23.64
C ASP A 437 -7.36 6.78 23.83
N GLU A 438 -8.26 7.40 24.59
CA GLU A 438 -8.26 8.85 24.79
C GLU A 438 -7.00 9.31 25.53
N LEU A 439 -6.26 10.21 24.88
CA LEU A 439 -5.00 10.71 25.40
C LEU A 439 -5.26 11.89 26.34
N THR A 440 -4.85 11.77 27.60
CA THR A 440 -4.95 12.85 28.60
C THR A 440 -3.58 13.15 29.20
N GLN A 441 -3.42 14.34 29.78
CA GLN A 441 -2.20 14.73 30.48
C GLN A 441 -1.86 13.74 31.60
N ALA A 442 -2.83 13.34 32.41
CA ALA A 442 -2.64 12.34 33.47
C ALA A 442 -2.18 10.97 32.94
N VAL A 443 -2.67 10.55 31.77
CA VAL A 443 -2.21 9.30 31.13
C VAL A 443 -0.75 9.41 30.71
N LEU A 444 -0.34 10.54 30.10
CA LEU A 444 1.05 10.78 29.74
C LEU A 444 1.97 10.77 30.96
N GLU A 445 1.63 11.54 31.99
CA GLU A 445 2.42 11.72 33.22
C GLU A 445 2.52 10.43 34.04
N GLN A 446 1.44 9.65 34.16
CA GLN A 446 1.40 8.52 35.09
C GLN A 446 1.64 7.17 34.43
N CYS A 447 1.36 6.99 33.14
CA CYS A 447 1.48 5.70 32.46
C CYS A 447 2.72 5.60 31.58
N PHE A 448 3.20 6.70 31.00
CA PHE A 448 4.17 6.64 29.91
C PHE A 448 5.48 7.41 30.18
N MET A 449 5.41 8.72 30.43
CA MET A 449 6.58 9.61 30.55
C MET A 449 7.66 9.11 31.53
N PRO A 450 7.32 8.67 32.77
CA PRO A 450 8.33 8.34 33.79
C PRO A 450 9.09 7.04 33.57
N PHE A 451 8.69 6.24 32.57
CA PHE A 451 9.18 4.87 32.43
C PHE A 451 10.22 4.73 31.31
N SER A 452 11.12 3.77 31.52
CA SER A 452 12.06 3.29 30.50
C SER A 452 11.52 2.05 29.80
N ALA A 453 12.17 1.63 28.70
CA ALA A 453 11.81 0.38 28.04
C ALA A 453 11.97 -0.82 28.99
N ASN A 454 11.32 -1.94 28.70
CA ASN A 454 11.42 -3.16 29.49
C ASN A 454 12.81 -3.80 29.40
N THR A 455 13.49 -3.66 28.27
CA THR A 455 14.87 -4.10 28.06
C THR A 455 15.89 -3.02 28.42
N SER A 456 17.17 -3.40 28.47
CA SER A 456 18.32 -2.48 28.60
C SER A 456 18.93 -2.09 27.26
N ALA A 457 18.28 -2.43 26.14
CA ALA A 457 18.80 -2.13 24.81
C ALA A 457 18.64 -0.63 24.49
N VAL A 458 19.62 -0.07 23.78
CA VAL A 458 19.64 1.36 23.42
C VAL A 458 18.48 1.68 22.49
N ASP A 459 18.27 0.84 21.47
CA ASP A 459 17.25 1.02 20.44
C ASP A 459 15.82 0.98 21.03
N ASP A 460 15.54 0.03 21.93
CA ASP A 460 14.24 -0.06 22.61
C ASP A 460 13.96 1.22 23.44
N ASN A 461 14.95 1.75 24.15
CA ASN A 461 14.78 3.00 24.93
C ASN A 461 14.63 4.23 24.02
N ALA A 462 15.35 4.29 22.90
CA ALA A 462 15.19 5.33 21.90
C ALA A 462 13.78 5.31 21.29
N LYS A 463 13.26 4.13 20.91
CA LYS A 463 11.89 3.94 20.40
C LYS A 463 10.84 4.39 21.42
N VAL A 464 10.99 4.04 22.70
CA VAL A 464 10.10 4.51 23.78
C VAL A 464 10.13 6.02 23.89
N SER A 465 11.32 6.65 23.89
CA SER A 465 11.44 8.10 23.96
C SER A 465 10.75 8.81 22.79
N ILE A 466 10.93 8.29 21.57
CA ILE A 466 10.32 8.84 20.34
C ILE A 466 8.79 8.69 20.36
N LEU A 467 8.26 7.58 20.86
CA LEU A 467 6.82 7.37 21.00
C LEU A 467 6.20 8.37 22.00
N ILE A 468 6.84 8.55 23.16
CA ILE A 468 6.39 9.51 24.18
C ILE A 468 6.44 10.94 23.60
N GLU A 469 7.54 11.29 22.93
CA GLU A 469 7.69 12.58 22.26
C GLU A 469 6.59 12.80 21.21
N SER A 470 6.29 11.78 20.41
CA SER A 470 5.26 11.85 19.37
C SER A 470 3.86 12.04 19.97
N LEU A 471 3.52 11.27 21.01
CA LEU A 471 2.25 11.43 21.72
C LEU A 471 2.13 12.79 22.38
N PHE A 472 3.20 13.30 22.99
CA PHE A 472 3.17 14.61 23.63
C PHE A 472 2.97 15.73 22.60
N ARG A 473 3.67 15.67 21.46
CA ARG A 473 3.44 16.61 20.34
C ARG A 473 1.99 16.56 19.82
N ILE A 474 1.40 15.38 19.72
CA ILE A 474 0.00 15.22 19.31
C ILE A 474 -0.94 15.83 20.35
N PHE A 475 -0.69 15.56 21.63
CA PHE A 475 -1.49 16.08 22.75
C PHE A 475 -1.50 17.60 22.75
N LEU A 476 -0.33 18.24 22.65
CA LEU A 476 -0.20 19.71 22.63
C LEU A 476 -0.90 20.39 21.44
N ARG A 477 -1.12 19.67 20.34
CA ARG A 477 -1.87 20.18 19.17
C ARG A 477 -3.38 20.03 19.31
N SER A 478 -3.84 19.07 20.12
CA SER A 478 -5.23 18.62 20.11
C SER A 478 -5.97 18.99 21.40
N CYS A 479 -5.24 19.23 22.49
CA CYS A 479 -5.78 19.42 23.83
C CYS A 479 -5.06 20.56 24.56
N PRO A 480 -5.75 21.26 25.48
CA PRO A 480 -5.07 22.14 26.42
C PRO A 480 -4.15 21.32 27.33
N CYS A 481 -2.94 21.80 27.54
CA CYS A 481 -1.93 21.22 28.42
C CYS A 481 -1.46 22.31 29.36
N TYR A 482 -1.41 22.01 30.65
CA TYR A 482 -0.99 22.96 31.68
C TYR A 482 0.35 22.54 32.25
N HIS A 483 1.22 23.50 32.52
CA HIS A 483 2.45 23.21 33.24
C HIS A 483 2.11 22.79 34.68
N THR A 484 2.58 21.61 35.07
CA THR A 484 2.47 21.11 36.44
C THR A 484 3.85 20.62 36.90
N PRO A 485 4.19 20.73 38.20
CA PRO A 485 5.41 20.13 38.72
C PRO A 485 5.50 18.62 38.45
N ASP A 486 4.35 17.94 38.45
CA ASP A 486 4.24 16.51 38.15
C ASP A 486 4.63 16.20 36.69
N LEU A 487 4.29 17.08 35.73
CA LEU A 487 4.69 16.95 34.32
C LEU A 487 6.20 17.04 34.15
N GLU A 488 6.81 18.07 34.75
CA GLU A 488 8.26 18.27 34.68
C GLU A 488 9.00 17.11 35.35
N GLU A 489 8.57 16.68 36.55
CA GLU A 489 9.14 15.54 37.25
C GLU A 489 9.01 14.26 36.41
N ALA A 490 7.84 13.98 35.83
CA ALA A 490 7.60 12.81 35.00
C ALA A 490 8.52 12.76 33.77
N ILE A 491 8.75 13.91 33.12
CA ILE A 491 9.63 14.02 31.95
C ILE A 491 11.09 13.77 32.35
N GLU A 492 11.62 14.50 33.33
CA GLU A 492 13.04 14.36 33.72
C GLU A 492 13.34 12.98 34.31
N LYS A 493 12.46 12.47 35.18
CA LYS A 493 12.57 11.11 35.70
C LYS A 493 12.59 10.08 34.59
N GLY A 494 11.74 10.25 33.59
CA GLY A 494 11.67 9.39 32.42
C GLY A 494 12.95 9.40 31.58
N ILE A 495 13.49 10.59 31.30
CA ILE A 495 14.73 10.75 30.52
C ILE A 495 15.88 10.07 31.25
N ALA A 496 16.08 10.38 32.54
CA ALA A 496 17.11 9.75 33.36
C ALA A 496 16.93 8.22 33.42
N ALA A 497 15.71 7.73 33.64
CA ALA A 497 15.43 6.30 33.70
C ALA A 497 15.75 5.57 32.39
N ARG A 498 15.55 6.21 31.23
CA ARG A 498 15.89 5.64 29.90
C ARG A 498 17.40 5.62 29.68
N GLU A 499 18.11 6.68 30.06
CA GLU A 499 19.56 6.78 29.89
C GLU A 499 20.32 5.84 30.85
N ASP A 500 19.90 5.76 32.11
CA ASP A 500 20.55 4.93 33.15
C ASP A 500 20.34 3.43 32.94
N LYS A 501 19.23 3.03 32.32
CA LYS A 501 18.89 1.62 32.11
C LYS A 501 19.73 0.96 31.02
N ILE A 502 20.37 1.74 30.14
CA ILE A 502 21.14 1.23 29.02
C ILE A 502 22.30 0.38 29.51
N ARG A 503 22.37 -0.85 29.01
CA ARG A 503 23.51 -1.75 29.24
C ARG A 503 23.91 -2.36 27.91
N GLY A 504 25.21 -2.33 27.61
CA GLY A 504 25.73 -2.95 26.39
C GLY A 504 25.37 -4.45 26.34
N ASP A 505 24.88 -4.91 25.18
CA ASP A 505 24.52 -6.31 24.99
C ASP A 505 25.81 -7.15 24.89
N LYS A 506 26.19 -7.76 26.01
CA LYS A 506 27.37 -8.62 26.13
C LYS A 506 27.25 -9.93 25.35
N ARG A 507 26.07 -10.29 24.84
CA ARG A 507 25.82 -11.58 24.16
C ARG A 507 26.09 -11.52 22.66
N ARG A 508 26.11 -10.34 22.05
CA ARG A 508 26.32 -10.16 20.60
C ARG A 508 27.78 -9.84 20.29
N LYS A 509 28.27 -10.38 19.17
CA LYS A 509 29.64 -10.14 18.68
C LYS A 509 29.82 -8.64 18.43
N ASP A 510 30.86 -8.09 19.02
CA ASP A 510 31.13 -6.66 18.98
C ASP A 510 31.80 -6.25 17.67
N THR A 511 30.99 -5.87 16.67
CA THR A 511 31.45 -5.40 15.35
C THR A 511 31.49 -3.87 15.29
N ALA A 512 32.34 -3.32 14.42
CA ALA A 512 32.45 -1.88 14.23
C ALA A 512 31.13 -1.24 13.73
N GLU A 513 30.40 -1.94 12.87
CA GLU A 513 29.08 -1.52 12.38
C GLU A 513 28.06 -1.43 13.51
N ARG A 514 27.99 -2.44 14.38
CA ARG A 514 27.08 -2.44 15.52
C ARG A 514 27.37 -1.30 16.48
N ARG A 515 28.65 -0.99 16.73
CA ARG A 515 29.01 0.16 17.58
C ARG A 515 28.53 1.48 16.99
N LYS A 516 28.63 1.65 15.66
CA LYS A 516 28.11 2.83 14.97
C LYS A 516 26.58 2.92 15.04
N GLU A 517 25.89 1.79 14.90
CA GLU A 517 24.43 1.70 15.04
C GLU A 517 24.00 2.05 16.48
N GLU A 518 24.63 1.45 17.50
CA GLU A 518 24.36 1.75 18.91
C GLU A 518 24.67 3.21 19.26
N GLU A 519 25.72 3.81 18.68
CA GLU A 519 26.04 5.23 18.82
C GLU A 519 24.98 6.12 18.16
N SER A 520 24.51 5.74 16.97
CA SER A 520 23.40 6.41 16.28
C SER A 520 22.12 6.36 17.13
N ASP A 521 21.76 5.19 17.66
CA ASP A 521 20.57 5.01 18.50
C ASP A 521 20.66 5.82 19.79
N ARG A 522 21.85 5.90 20.40
CA ARG A 522 22.10 6.73 21.59
C ARG A 522 21.91 8.21 21.25
N MET A 523 22.38 8.67 20.10
CA MET A 523 22.16 10.04 19.62
C MET A 523 20.66 10.33 19.46
N TRP A 524 19.89 9.42 18.85
CA TRP A 524 18.43 9.55 18.72
C TRP A 524 17.72 9.66 20.07
N LEU A 525 18.13 8.83 21.04
CA LEU A 525 17.60 8.88 22.41
C LEU A 525 17.87 10.24 23.07
N THR A 526 19.13 10.69 23.07
CA THR A 526 19.51 11.97 23.70
C THR A 526 18.79 13.14 23.04
N GLN A 527 18.74 13.19 21.71
CA GLN A 527 18.02 14.26 21.00
C GLN A 527 16.51 14.23 21.26
N SER A 528 15.91 13.04 21.43
CA SER A 528 14.49 12.94 21.82
C SER A 528 14.26 13.48 23.23
N GLY A 529 15.16 13.20 24.16
CA GLY A 529 15.16 13.77 25.51
C GLY A 529 15.24 15.30 25.50
N GLU A 530 16.15 15.88 24.71
CA GLU A 530 16.25 17.33 24.53
C GLU A 530 14.96 17.93 23.96
N ARG A 531 14.35 17.30 22.96
CA ARG A 531 13.08 17.76 22.38
C ARG A 531 11.93 17.69 23.39
N LEU A 532 11.88 16.68 24.23
CA LEU A 532 10.90 16.60 25.34
C LEU A 532 11.06 17.76 26.32
N ARG A 533 12.30 18.10 26.70
CA ARG A 533 12.59 19.27 27.55
C ARG A 533 12.14 20.58 26.90
N CYS A 534 12.44 20.77 25.62
CA CYS A 534 11.98 21.93 24.88
C CYS A 534 10.45 22.04 24.84
N LEU A 535 9.74 20.91 24.68
CA LEU A 535 8.28 20.89 24.73
C LEU A 535 7.76 21.25 26.12
N SER A 536 8.39 20.76 27.19
CA SER A 536 8.02 21.11 28.57
C SER A 536 8.20 22.61 28.84
N ALA A 537 9.36 23.18 28.48
CA ALA A 537 9.63 24.60 28.64
C ALA A 537 8.67 25.48 27.81
N TRP A 538 8.24 25.00 26.63
CA TRP A 538 7.23 25.68 25.84
C TRP A 538 5.85 25.70 26.53
N VAL A 539 5.46 24.59 27.18
CA VAL A 539 4.21 24.52 27.97
C VAL A 539 4.28 25.45 29.19
N GLU A 540 5.43 25.54 29.86
CA GLU A 540 5.67 26.46 30.98
C GLU A 540 5.46 27.93 30.56
N GLN A 541 6.12 28.35 29.48
CA GLN A 541 5.99 29.71 28.94
C GLN A 541 4.53 30.03 28.57
N LYS A 542 3.87 29.10 27.87
CA LYS A 542 2.47 29.29 27.46
C LYS A 542 1.52 29.39 28.66
N SER A 543 1.73 28.57 29.69
CA SER A 543 0.90 28.61 30.90
C SER A 543 1.08 29.92 31.66
N ALA A 544 2.30 30.48 31.68
CA ALA A 544 2.58 31.77 32.31
C ALA A 544 1.93 32.95 31.57
N ASP A 545 1.88 32.89 30.23
CA ASP A 545 1.20 33.90 29.40
C ASP A 545 -0.33 33.85 29.62
N ASP A 546 -0.93 32.66 29.71
CA ASP A 546 -2.37 32.48 29.96
C ASP A 546 -2.80 32.93 31.38
N ASP A 547 -1.88 32.99 32.36
CA ASP A 547 -2.13 33.49 33.74
C ASP A 547 -2.03 35.04 33.83
N HIS A 548 -1.66 35.75 32.75
CA HIS A 548 -1.48 37.21 32.73
C HIS A 548 -2.54 37.98 31.91
N ASP A 549 -3.43 37.28 31.21
CA ASP A 549 -4.65 37.81 30.56
C ASP A 549 -5.90 37.53 31.40
#